data_AF-A0A7C1HAN4-F1
#
_entry.id   AF-A0A7C1HAN4-F1
#
_cell.length_a   1.000
_cell.length_b   1.000
_cell.length_c   1.000
_cell.angle_alpha   90.00
_cell.angle_beta   90.00
_cell.angle_gamma   90.00
#
_symmetry.space_group_name_H-M   'P 1'
#
loop_
_entity.id
_entity.type
_entity.pdbx_description
1 polymer ?
#
loop_
_entity_poly.entity_id
_entity_poly.type
_entity_poly.pdbx_seq_one_letter_code
_entity_poly.pdbx_strand_id
1 'polypeptide(L)'
;MAGAAPMGPEAPPPPGFVEPRPDFYARMLALAQMTRAGLGDMGVLDEESDGRLRVLEDIIQKLLDISLVELRGEPISDQDADYIKYIARRLERTVMGIEDEEAKTTIVADVLTDTNTSQVLEEGVGYVKLLLAVYQVPDGRLALGAGPVLSYYEFKHPMADRLTDEAWRELLGASPPAEPGWTGSFYLPPGG
;
A
#
# COMPACT_ATOMS: atom_id res chain seq x y z
N MET A 1 42.44 21.98 -16.04
CA MET A 1 41.17 22.06 -16.78
C MET A 1 40.79 20.64 -17.20
N ALA A 2 40.06 19.92 -16.34
CA ALA A 2 39.53 18.60 -16.70
C ALA A 2 38.24 18.82 -17.51
N GLY A 3 38.20 18.32 -18.74
CA GLY A 3 37.04 18.43 -19.61
C GLY A 3 35.86 17.62 -19.06
N ALA A 4 34.70 18.26 -18.93
CA ALA A 4 33.45 17.55 -18.72
C ALA A 4 33.22 16.63 -19.93
N ALA A 5 33.06 15.33 -19.67
CA ALA A 5 32.60 14.41 -20.69
C ALA A 5 31.26 14.91 -21.27
N PRO A 6 31.03 14.81 -22.59
CA PRO A 6 29.75 15.18 -23.16
C PRO A 6 28.65 14.35 -22.51
N MET A 7 27.66 15.02 -21.93
CA MET A 7 26.41 14.38 -21.48
C MET A 7 25.77 13.77 -22.72
N GLY A 8 25.76 12.44 -22.80
CA GLY A 8 25.00 11.71 -23.81
C GLY A 8 23.51 12.07 -23.74
N PRO A 9 22.69 11.66 -24.74
CA PRO A 9 21.26 11.89 -24.69
C PRO A 9 20.68 11.33 -23.38
N GLU A 10 19.88 12.15 -22.71
CA GLU A 10 19.20 11.76 -21.47
C GLU A 10 18.31 10.54 -21.76
N ALA A 11 18.47 9.48 -20.97
CA ALA A 11 17.70 8.27 -21.17
C ALA A 11 16.21 8.55 -20.91
N PRO A 12 15.29 7.93 -21.67
CA PRO A 12 13.87 8.15 -21.45
C PRO A 12 13.49 7.72 -20.02
N PRO A 13 12.49 8.39 -19.42
CA PRO A 13 11.99 8.03 -18.10
C PRO A 13 11.50 6.57 -18.11
N PRO A 14 11.64 5.83 -17.00
CA PRO A 14 11.12 4.48 -16.91
C PRO A 14 9.58 4.50 -17.11
N PRO A 15 9.01 3.49 -17.78
CA PRO A 15 7.58 3.45 -18.11
C PRO A 15 6.66 3.23 -16.90
N GLY A 16 7.22 3.06 -15.69
CA GLY A 16 6.50 2.59 -14.51
C GLY A 16 6.85 1.13 -14.22
N PHE A 17 6.40 0.64 -13.07
CA PHE A 17 6.64 -0.74 -12.63
C PHE A 17 5.50 -1.22 -11.75
N VAL A 18 5.07 -2.45 -11.96
CA VAL A 18 4.18 -3.18 -11.06
C VAL A 18 4.92 -4.44 -10.63
N GLU A 19 4.99 -4.67 -9.32
CA GLU A 19 5.68 -5.83 -8.76
C GLU A 19 5.16 -7.13 -9.42
N PRO A 20 6.02 -8.01 -9.99
CA PRO A 20 5.62 -9.22 -10.72
C PRO A 20 5.13 -10.35 -9.79
N ARG A 21 4.08 -10.07 -9.02
CA ARG A 21 3.46 -10.95 -8.03
C ARG A 21 1.97 -11.16 -8.35
N PRO A 22 1.63 -11.85 -9.46
CA PRO A 22 0.24 -11.99 -9.88
C PRO A 22 -0.66 -12.68 -8.84
N ASP A 23 -0.14 -13.65 -8.08
CA ASP A 23 -0.90 -14.30 -7.01
C ASP A 23 -1.40 -13.33 -5.95
N PHE A 24 -0.64 -12.26 -5.67
CA PHE A 24 -1.06 -11.22 -4.73
C PHE A 24 -2.28 -10.47 -5.28
N TYR A 25 -2.18 -9.96 -6.51
CA TYR A 25 -3.28 -9.20 -7.12
C TYR A 25 -4.52 -10.07 -7.38
N ALA A 26 -4.35 -11.33 -7.78
CA ALA A 26 -5.46 -12.27 -7.96
C ALA A 26 -6.23 -12.53 -6.65
N ARG A 27 -5.51 -12.70 -5.54
CA ARG A 27 -6.13 -12.87 -4.21
C ARG A 27 -6.82 -11.59 -3.73
N MET A 28 -6.19 -10.44 -3.94
CA MET A 28 -6.79 -9.14 -3.62
C MET A 28 -8.07 -8.89 -4.41
N LEU A 29 -8.07 -9.22 -5.71
CA LEU A 29 -9.23 -9.08 -6.57
C LEU A 29 -10.37 -10.01 -6.12
N ALA A 30 -10.05 -11.27 -5.83
CA ALA A 30 -11.03 -12.22 -5.32
C ALA A 30 -11.65 -11.73 -3.99
N LEU A 31 -10.83 -11.21 -3.07
CA LEU A 31 -11.31 -10.65 -1.81
C LEU A 31 -12.23 -9.44 -2.02
N ALA A 32 -11.88 -8.51 -2.91
CA ALA A 32 -12.70 -7.35 -3.23
C ALA A 32 -14.06 -7.77 -3.82
N GLN A 33 -14.04 -8.70 -4.80
CA GLN A 33 -15.24 -9.24 -5.43
C GLN A 33 -16.14 -9.98 -4.44
N MET A 34 -15.56 -10.82 -3.58
CA MET A 34 -16.31 -11.54 -2.55
C MET A 34 -16.92 -10.58 -1.52
N THR A 35 -16.18 -9.54 -1.13
CA THR A 35 -16.69 -8.50 -0.23
C THR A 35 -17.87 -7.77 -0.84
N ARG A 36 -17.75 -7.30 -2.09
CA ARG A 36 -18.81 -6.60 -2.81
C ARG A 36 -20.05 -7.48 -2.98
N ALA A 37 -19.87 -8.73 -3.40
CA ALA A 37 -20.96 -9.69 -3.53
C ALA A 37 -21.66 -9.97 -2.20
N GLY A 38 -20.89 -10.24 -1.13
CA GLY A 38 -21.44 -10.54 0.19
C GLY A 38 -22.23 -9.36 0.79
N LEU A 39 -21.71 -8.14 0.71
CA LEU A 39 -22.42 -6.94 1.20
C LEU A 39 -23.66 -6.64 0.35
N GLY A 40 -23.59 -6.87 -0.96
CA GLY A 40 -24.73 -6.76 -1.87
C GLY A 40 -25.84 -7.76 -1.53
N ASP A 41 -25.49 -9.03 -1.30
CA ASP A 41 -26.43 -10.08 -0.93
C ASP A 41 -27.10 -9.82 0.43
N MET A 42 -26.41 -9.15 1.34
CA MET A 42 -26.96 -8.71 2.64
C MET A 42 -27.85 -7.47 2.52
N GLY A 43 -27.88 -6.80 1.36
CA GLY A 43 -28.65 -5.57 1.14
C GLY A 43 -28.14 -4.36 1.93
N VAL A 44 -26.87 -4.39 2.37
CA VAL A 44 -26.23 -3.31 3.15
C VAL A 44 -25.33 -2.42 2.30
N LEU A 45 -25.20 -2.72 1.01
CA LEU A 45 -24.34 -1.99 0.08
C LEU A 45 -25.15 -0.98 -0.72
N ASP A 46 -24.93 0.31 -0.50
CA ASP A 46 -25.50 1.38 -1.31
C ASP A 46 -24.79 1.51 -2.68
N GLU A 47 -25.42 2.26 -3.60
CA GLU A 47 -24.94 2.41 -4.97
C GLU A 47 -23.57 3.12 -5.04
N GLU A 48 -23.33 4.06 -4.12
CA GLU A 48 -22.05 4.78 -4.05
C GLU A 48 -20.92 3.85 -3.63
N SER A 49 -21.13 3.04 -2.59
CA SER A 49 -20.17 2.08 -2.07
C SER A 49 -19.93 0.92 -3.04
N ASP A 50 -20.96 0.39 -3.72
CA ASP A 50 -20.79 -0.58 -4.81
C ASP A 50 -19.94 0.00 -5.94
N GLY A 51 -20.20 1.27 -6.32
CA GLY A 51 -19.41 1.99 -7.29
C GLY A 51 -17.92 2.08 -6.91
N ARG A 52 -17.62 2.46 -5.66
CA ARG A 52 -16.23 2.54 -5.15
C ARG A 52 -15.55 1.17 -5.16
N LEU A 53 -16.24 0.10 -4.75
CA LEU A 53 -15.72 -1.26 -4.78
C LEU A 53 -15.43 -1.75 -6.21
N ARG A 54 -16.30 -1.45 -7.18
CA ARG A 54 -16.03 -1.77 -8.60
C ARG A 54 -14.80 -1.05 -9.14
N VAL A 55 -14.64 0.23 -8.80
CA VAL A 55 -13.43 0.98 -9.20
C VAL A 55 -12.18 0.32 -8.61
N LEU A 56 -12.24 -0.13 -7.35
CA LEU A 56 -11.15 -0.86 -6.71
C LEU A 56 -10.87 -2.20 -7.43
N GLU A 57 -11.90 -2.98 -7.73
CA GLU A 57 -11.78 -4.23 -8.51
C GLU A 57 -11.09 -3.99 -9.87
N ASP A 58 -11.53 -2.96 -10.62
CA ASP A 58 -10.95 -2.60 -11.92
C ASP A 58 -9.47 -2.21 -11.81
N ILE A 59 -9.11 -1.47 -10.75
CA ILE A 59 -7.71 -1.10 -10.47
C ILE A 59 -6.88 -2.35 -10.21
N ILE A 60 -7.33 -3.25 -9.32
CA ILE A 60 -6.60 -4.46 -8.97
C ILE A 60 -6.48 -5.39 -10.19
N GLN A 61 -7.53 -5.55 -10.99
CA GLN A 61 -7.48 -6.33 -12.22
C GLN A 61 -6.44 -5.77 -13.20
N LYS A 62 -6.38 -4.45 -13.38
CA LYS A 62 -5.37 -3.85 -14.26
C LYS A 62 -3.95 -4.07 -13.75
N LEU A 63 -3.73 -3.99 -12.43
CA LEU A 63 -2.43 -4.30 -11.82
C LEU A 63 -2.07 -5.79 -11.97
N LEU A 64 -3.05 -6.69 -11.86
CA LEU A 64 -2.85 -8.11 -12.14
C LEU A 64 -2.37 -8.33 -13.58
N ASP A 65 -3.04 -7.72 -14.56
CA ASP A 65 -2.69 -7.84 -15.98
C ASP A 65 -1.26 -7.35 -16.24
N ILE A 66 -0.89 -6.19 -15.68
CA ILE A 66 0.47 -5.64 -15.81
C ILE A 66 1.48 -6.55 -15.12
N SER A 67 1.20 -7.04 -13.91
CA SER A 67 2.11 -7.92 -13.16
C SER A 67 2.42 -9.22 -13.91
N LEU A 68 1.49 -9.72 -14.73
CA LEU A 68 1.71 -10.88 -15.59
C LEU A 68 2.67 -10.56 -16.75
N VAL A 69 2.59 -9.37 -17.33
CA VAL A 69 3.53 -8.89 -18.36
C VAL A 69 4.93 -8.75 -17.78
N GLU A 70 5.04 -8.08 -16.64
CA GLU A 70 6.29 -7.89 -15.90
C GLU A 70 6.93 -9.24 -15.52
N LEU A 71 6.12 -10.20 -15.04
CA LEU A 71 6.59 -11.55 -14.72
C LEU A 71 7.17 -12.30 -15.93
N ARG A 72 6.66 -12.03 -17.15
CA ARG A 72 7.21 -12.60 -18.39
C ARG A 72 8.47 -11.89 -18.88
N GLY A 73 8.87 -10.78 -18.25
CA GLY A 73 9.98 -9.94 -18.71
C GLY A 73 9.69 -9.24 -20.04
N GLU A 74 8.42 -9.05 -20.36
CA GLU A 74 7.97 -8.36 -21.57
C GLU A 74 7.82 -6.86 -21.29
N PRO A 75 8.06 -5.98 -22.28
CA PRO A 75 7.78 -4.56 -22.11
C PRO A 75 6.27 -4.32 -21.98
N ILE A 76 5.88 -3.52 -20.98
CA ILE A 76 4.50 -3.04 -20.83
C ILE A 76 4.12 -2.09 -21.97
N SER A 77 2.82 -1.97 -22.26
CA SER A 77 2.34 -1.06 -23.31
C SER A 77 2.37 0.41 -22.87
N ASP A 78 2.37 1.36 -23.81
CA ASP A 78 2.25 2.79 -23.50
C ASP A 78 0.97 3.11 -22.71
N GLN A 79 -0.11 2.36 -22.95
CA GLN A 79 -1.36 2.49 -22.21
C GLN A 79 -1.22 2.04 -20.75
N ASP A 80 -0.46 0.97 -20.50
CA ASP A 80 -0.17 0.49 -19.15
C ASP A 80 0.75 1.46 -18.42
N ALA A 81 1.77 1.99 -19.11
CA ALA A 81 2.66 3.01 -18.58
C ALA A 81 1.88 4.27 -18.15
N ASP A 82 1.00 4.78 -19.01
CA ASP A 82 0.11 5.89 -18.67
C ASP A 82 -0.87 5.53 -17.55
N TYR A 83 -1.33 4.28 -17.48
CA TYR A 83 -2.19 3.81 -16.40
C TYR A 83 -1.48 3.92 -15.05
N ILE A 84 -0.25 3.39 -14.95
CA ILE A 84 0.59 3.43 -13.74
C ILE A 84 0.87 4.88 -13.36
N LYS A 85 1.28 5.71 -14.32
CA LYS A 85 1.58 7.13 -14.11
C LYS A 85 0.44 7.91 -13.44
N TYR A 86 -0.81 7.55 -13.75
CA TYR A 86 -2.01 8.21 -13.25
C TYR A 86 -2.81 7.32 -12.29
N ILE A 87 -2.17 6.35 -11.63
CA ILE A 87 -2.86 5.43 -10.72
C ILE A 87 -3.38 6.14 -9.46
N ALA A 88 -2.63 7.11 -8.91
CA ALA A 88 -3.04 7.85 -7.72
C ALA A 88 -4.41 8.54 -7.90
N ARG A 89 -4.60 9.21 -9.04
CA ARG A 89 -5.88 9.83 -9.41
C ARG A 89 -7.04 8.83 -9.55
N ARG A 90 -6.73 7.57 -9.87
CA ARG A 90 -7.73 6.50 -9.94
C ARG A 90 -8.08 6.00 -8.54
N LEU A 91 -7.07 5.83 -7.68
CA LEU A 91 -7.25 5.47 -6.27
C LEU A 91 -8.07 6.53 -5.51
N GLU A 92 -7.89 7.81 -5.80
CA GLU A 92 -8.72 8.89 -5.20
C GLU A 92 -10.23 8.65 -5.39
N ARG A 93 -10.65 8.01 -6.48
CA ARG A 93 -12.06 7.70 -6.73
C ARG A 93 -12.60 6.59 -5.83
N THR A 94 -11.73 5.78 -5.22
CA THR A 94 -12.13 4.73 -4.28
C THR A 94 -12.48 5.28 -2.89
N VAL A 95 -11.98 6.48 -2.56
CA VAL A 95 -12.16 7.14 -1.26
C VAL A 95 -12.93 8.46 -1.36
N MET A 96 -13.37 8.83 -2.56
CA MET A 96 -14.13 10.07 -2.79
C MET A 96 -15.44 10.04 -2.00
N GLY A 97 -15.68 11.05 -1.17
CA GLY A 97 -16.88 11.16 -0.34
C GLY A 97 -16.77 10.50 1.04
N ILE A 98 -15.58 10.03 1.42
CA ILE A 98 -15.23 9.68 2.81
C ILE A 98 -14.82 10.96 3.54
N GLU A 99 -15.23 11.12 4.81
CA GLU A 99 -14.85 12.29 5.61
C GLU A 99 -13.33 12.27 5.92
N ASP A 100 -12.70 13.44 6.03
CA ASP A 100 -11.25 13.54 6.24
C ASP A 100 -10.76 12.81 7.51
N GLU A 101 -11.60 12.74 8.55
CA GLU A 101 -11.31 12.00 9.79
C GLU A 101 -11.32 10.48 9.57
N GLU A 102 -12.22 9.99 8.73
CA GLU A 102 -12.34 8.57 8.34
C GLU A 102 -11.27 8.16 7.31
N ALA A 103 -10.69 9.13 6.61
CA ALA A 103 -9.62 8.92 5.64
C ALA A 103 -8.21 8.87 6.27
N LYS A 104 -8.09 9.04 7.59
CA LYS A 104 -6.79 8.98 8.28
C LYS A 104 -6.22 7.57 8.22
N THR A 105 -4.98 7.46 7.78
CA THR A 105 -4.27 6.17 7.74
C THR A 105 -3.78 5.71 9.11
N THR A 106 -3.83 6.57 10.13
CA THR A 106 -3.42 6.23 11.50
C THR A 106 -4.54 5.52 12.24
N ILE A 107 -4.63 4.22 12.02
CA ILE A 107 -5.65 3.32 12.58
C ILE A 107 -5.02 2.18 13.36
N VAL A 108 -5.77 1.61 14.31
CA VAL A 108 -5.39 0.45 15.12
C VAL A 108 -6.54 -0.54 15.21
N ALA A 109 -6.21 -1.82 15.33
CA ALA A 109 -7.19 -2.86 15.61
C ALA A 109 -6.61 -3.93 16.52
N ASP A 110 -7.43 -4.41 17.47
CA ASP A 110 -7.10 -5.60 18.22
C ASP A 110 -7.46 -6.84 17.39
N VAL A 111 -6.46 -7.69 17.15
CA VAL A 111 -6.60 -8.86 16.25
C VAL A 111 -6.63 -10.18 17.02
N LEU A 112 -6.21 -10.18 18.28
CA LEU A 112 -6.22 -11.37 19.14
C LEU A 112 -6.44 -10.99 20.60
N THR A 113 -7.25 -11.77 21.31
CA THR A 113 -7.45 -11.65 22.76
C THR A 113 -6.90 -12.88 23.47
N ASP A 114 -5.93 -12.68 24.38
CA ASP A 114 -5.42 -13.72 25.28
C ASP A 114 -5.93 -13.49 26.71
N THR A 115 -6.97 -14.23 27.07
CA THR A 115 -7.59 -14.16 28.40
C THR A 115 -6.72 -14.71 29.52
N ASN A 116 -5.71 -15.54 29.22
CA ASN A 116 -4.84 -16.10 30.25
C ASN A 116 -3.86 -15.06 30.79
N THR A 117 -3.37 -14.18 29.92
CA THR A 117 -2.45 -13.10 30.28
C THR A 117 -3.14 -11.74 30.43
N SER A 118 -4.44 -11.67 30.15
CA SER A 118 -5.21 -10.40 30.10
C SER A 118 -4.57 -9.39 29.15
N GLN A 119 -4.13 -9.86 27.98
CA GLN A 119 -3.52 -9.04 26.94
C GLN A 119 -4.31 -9.17 25.63
N VAL A 120 -4.19 -8.15 24.80
CA VAL A 120 -4.59 -8.18 23.38
C VAL A 120 -3.35 -8.00 22.50
N LEU A 121 -3.44 -8.49 21.27
CA LEU A 121 -2.51 -8.14 20.20
C LEU A 121 -3.14 -7.01 19.39
N GLU A 122 -2.50 -5.86 19.38
CA GLU A 122 -2.89 -4.69 18.59
C GLU A 122 -2.01 -4.64 17.34
N GLU A 123 -2.63 -4.41 16.18
CA GLU A 123 -1.95 -4.10 14.93
C GLU A 123 -2.36 -2.70 14.49
N GLY A 124 -1.38 -1.88 14.10
CA GLY A 124 -1.62 -0.47 13.79
C GLY A 124 -0.78 0.05 12.65
N VAL A 125 -1.31 1.09 11.99
CA VAL A 125 -0.62 1.89 11.00
C VAL A 125 -0.32 3.25 11.61
N GLY A 126 0.93 3.71 11.50
CA GLY A 126 1.35 5.02 11.97
C GLY A 126 1.54 6.02 10.84
N TYR A 127 2.53 6.90 11.00
CA TYR A 127 2.86 7.89 9.98
C TYR A 127 3.43 7.23 8.71
N VAL A 128 3.13 7.82 7.57
CA VAL A 128 3.62 7.38 6.26
C VAL A 128 5.14 7.50 6.20
N LYS A 129 5.80 6.48 5.64
CA LYS A 129 7.23 6.43 5.41
C LYS A 129 7.55 6.58 3.92
N LEU A 130 8.83 6.80 3.61
CA LEU A 130 9.34 6.77 2.24
C LEU A 130 9.85 5.36 1.91
N LEU A 131 9.29 4.73 0.88
CA LEU A 131 9.83 3.55 0.24
C LEU A 131 10.76 3.96 -0.90
N LEU A 132 11.92 3.34 -0.95
CA LEU A 132 12.83 3.35 -2.09
C LEU A 132 12.87 1.95 -2.69
N ALA A 133 12.47 1.81 -3.96
CA ALA A 133 12.44 0.53 -4.66
C ALA A 133 13.33 0.60 -5.89
N VAL A 134 14.33 -0.28 -5.95
CA VAL A 134 15.17 -0.46 -7.15
C VAL A 134 14.58 -1.56 -8.00
N TYR A 135 14.30 -1.27 -9.27
CA TYR A 135 13.76 -2.23 -10.23
C TYR A 135 14.49 -2.12 -11.56
N GLN A 136 14.43 -3.19 -12.36
CA GLN A 136 15.03 -3.23 -13.69
C GLN A 136 13.95 -2.93 -14.73
N VAL A 137 14.21 -2.01 -15.65
CA VAL A 137 13.34 -1.77 -16.82
C VAL A 137 13.67 -2.75 -17.95
N PRO A 138 12.76 -2.96 -18.93
CA PRO A 138 12.95 -3.96 -19.99
C PRO A 138 14.25 -3.81 -20.81
N ASP A 139 14.82 -2.62 -20.90
CA ASP A 139 16.11 -2.37 -21.58
C ASP A 139 17.35 -2.70 -20.73
N GLY A 140 17.16 -3.25 -19.53
CA GLY A 140 18.20 -3.71 -18.62
C GLY A 140 18.73 -2.63 -17.66
N ARG A 141 18.33 -1.35 -17.81
CA ARG A 141 18.73 -0.30 -16.87
C ARG A 141 18.08 -0.53 -15.49
N LEU A 142 18.77 -0.09 -14.44
CA LEU A 142 18.19 0.02 -13.11
C LEU A 142 17.52 1.39 -12.95
N ALA A 143 16.30 1.38 -12.43
CA ALA A 143 15.54 2.56 -12.07
C ALA A 143 15.26 2.56 -10.56
N LEU A 144 15.06 3.77 -10.01
CA LEU A 144 14.68 3.97 -8.62
C LEU A 144 13.28 4.58 -8.56
N GLY A 145 12.35 3.88 -7.90
CA GLY A 145 11.06 4.41 -7.48
C GLY A 145 11.14 4.95 -6.06
N ALA A 146 10.54 6.11 -5.83
CA ALA A 146 10.41 6.70 -4.50
C ALA A 146 8.95 7.08 -4.26
N GLY A 147 8.37 6.65 -3.15
CA GLY A 147 6.95 6.90 -2.87
C GLY A 147 6.54 6.59 -1.43
N PRO A 148 5.32 6.98 -1.04
CA PRO A 148 4.81 6.73 0.29
C PRO A 148 4.55 5.24 0.52
N VAL A 149 4.82 4.76 1.73
CA VAL A 149 4.43 3.44 2.22
C VAL A 149 3.88 3.55 3.64
N LEU A 150 2.89 2.73 3.98
CA LEU A 150 2.32 2.68 5.33
C LEU A 150 3.37 2.10 6.30
N SER A 151 3.43 2.66 7.51
CA SER A 151 4.15 2.03 8.61
C SER A 151 3.32 0.91 9.23
N TYR A 152 3.96 0.02 9.96
CA TYR A 152 3.32 -1.14 10.59
C TYR A 152 3.83 -1.32 12.01
N TYR A 153 2.90 -1.55 12.93
CA TYR A 153 3.11 -1.81 14.33
C TYR A 153 2.34 -3.06 14.72
N GLU A 154 2.96 -3.93 15.52
CA GLU A 154 2.34 -5.10 16.13
C GLU A 154 2.88 -5.21 17.55
N PHE A 155 2.00 -5.11 18.55
CA PHE A 155 2.41 -5.09 19.96
C PHE A 155 1.32 -5.62 20.88
N LYS A 156 1.74 -6.09 22.06
CA LYS A 156 0.81 -6.49 23.12
C LYS A 156 0.35 -5.29 23.91
N HIS A 157 -0.93 -5.25 24.25
CA HIS A 157 -1.53 -4.18 25.03
C HIS A 157 -2.49 -4.75 26.10
N PRO A 158 -2.72 -4.08 27.24
CA PRO A 158 -3.64 -4.59 28.26
C PRO A 158 -5.07 -4.73 27.73
N MET A 159 -5.69 -5.89 27.99
CA MET A 159 -7.07 -6.17 27.55
C MET A 159 -8.10 -5.19 28.12
N ALA A 160 -7.83 -4.60 29.27
CA ALA A 160 -8.69 -3.60 29.92
C ALA A 160 -8.57 -2.19 29.31
N ASP A 161 -7.63 -1.99 28.37
CA ASP A 161 -7.28 -0.69 27.80
C ASP A 161 -7.17 -0.76 26.26
N ARG A 162 -8.06 -1.49 25.60
CA ARG A 162 -8.05 -1.61 24.12
C ARG A 162 -8.05 -0.24 23.45
N LEU A 163 -7.20 -0.08 22.44
CA LEU A 163 -7.00 1.22 21.82
C LEU A 163 -8.13 1.57 20.87
N THR A 164 -8.54 2.83 20.89
CA THR A 164 -9.25 3.47 19.77
C THR A 164 -8.24 4.17 18.87
N ASP A 165 -8.66 4.56 17.66
CA ASP A 165 -7.78 5.31 16.75
C ASP A 165 -7.30 6.64 17.37
N GLU A 166 -8.10 7.29 18.21
CA GLU A 166 -7.72 8.52 18.93
C GLU A 166 -6.61 8.23 19.95
N ALA A 167 -6.79 7.21 20.79
CA ALA A 167 -5.80 6.79 21.77
C ALA A 167 -4.50 6.32 21.08
N TRP A 168 -4.62 5.67 19.92
CA TRP A 168 -3.49 5.27 19.09
C TRP A 168 -2.70 6.46 18.57
N ARG A 169 -3.37 7.51 18.08
CA ARG A 169 -2.72 8.73 17.61
C ARG A 169 -2.00 9.47 18.73
N GLU A 170 -2.57 9.50 19.93
CA GLU A 170 -1.90 10.04 21.12
C GLU A 170 -0.64 9.23 21.47
N LEU A 171 -0.73 7.90 21.47
CA LEU A 171 0.39 7.01 21.72
C LEU A 171 1.50 7.20 20.69
N LEU A 172 1.16 7.28 19.40
CA LEU A 172 2.08 7.55 18.30
C LEU A 172 2.85 8.86 18.46
N GLY A 173 2.20 9.91 18.98
CA GLY A 173 2.80 11.22 19.20
C GLY A 173 3.69 11.29 20.45
N ALA A 174 3.44 10.45 21.45
CA ALA A 174 4.12 10.49 22.74
C ALA A 174 5.23 9.43 22.86
N SER A 175 4.88 8.15 22.73
CA SER A 175 5.80 7.03 22.91
C SER A 175 5.31 5.85 22.07
N PRO A 176 5.55 5.88 20.75
CA PRO A 176 5.12 4.81 19.87
C PRO A 176 5.78 3.48 20.29
N PRO A 177 5.07 2.34 20.17
CA PRO A 177 5.66 1.03 20.35
C PRO A 177 6.84 0.80 19.42
N ALA A 178 7.73 -0.13 19.78
CA ALA A 178 8.78 -0.55 18.87
C ALA A 178 8.18 -1.19 17.62
N GLU A 179 8.76 -0.90 16.46
CA GLU A 179 8.39 -1.61 15.24
C GLU A 179 8.80 -3.08 15.32
N PRO A 180 8.12 -3.97 14.58
CA PRO A 180 8.42 -5.38 14.62
C PRO A 180 9.86 -5.65 14.18
N GLY A 181 10.60 -6.46 14.95
CA GLY A 181 12.03 -6.66 14.72
C GLY A 181 12.40 -7.21 13.33
N TRP A 182 11.47 -7.85 12.63
CA TRP A 182 11.67 -8.35 11.27
C TRP A 182 11.81 -7.24 10.21
N THR A 183 11.42 -5.99 10.52
CA THR A 183 11.58 -4.86 9.60
C THR A 183 13.02 -4.37 9.48
N GLY A 184 13.90 -4.70 10.42
CA GLY A 184 15.27 -4.20 10.49
C GLY A 184 16.17 -4.58 9.31
N SER A 185 15.74 -5.50 8.44
CA SER A 185 16.49 -5.89 7.22
C SER A 185 16.26 -4.96 6.02
N PHE A 186 15.18 -4.16 6.04
CA PHE A 186 14.81 -3.30 4.91
C PHE A 186 14.30 -1.91 5.34
N TYR A 187 14.20 -1.63 6.64
CA TYR A 187 13.86 -0.31 7.17
C TYR A 187 15.05 0.32 7.90
N LEU A 188 15.33 1.58 7.56
CA LEU A 188 16.30 2.43 8.25
C LEU A 188 15.55 3.58 8.93
N PRO A 189 15.59 3.69 10.27
CA PRO A 189 14.92 4.77 10.97
C PRO A 189 15.62 6.12 10.71
N PRO A 190 14.89 7.26 10.81
CA PRO A 190 15.48 8.58 10.65
C PRO A 190 16.64 8.80 11.63
N GLY A 191 17.82 9.17 11.12
CA GLY A 191 19.00 9.48 11.93
C GLY A 191 19.99 8.32 12.15
N GLY A 192 19.80 7.19 11.46
CA GLY A 192 20.78 6.10 11.34
C GLY A 192 21.69 6.22 10.12
#